data_AF-A0A3R8PA86-F1
#
_entry.id   AF-A0A3R8PA86-F1
#
_cell.length_a   1.000
_cell.length_b   1.000
_cell.length_c   1.000
_cell.angle_alpha   90.00
_cell.angle_beta   90.00
_cell.angle_gamma   90.00
#
_symmetry.space_group_name_H-M   'P 1'
#
loop_
_entity.id
_entity.type
_entity.pdbx_description
1 polymer ?
#
loop_
_entity_poly.entity_id
_entity_poly.type
_entity_poly.pdbx_seq_one_letter_code
_entity_poly.pdbx_strand_id
1 'polypeptide(L)' 'MFEFIRKGFGNLAEDIARQSREWKIRCTKCGHQKSLTSVGGIRYGAAGTKYTLGTCSKCNGFRILKIYRSATPQA' A
#
# COMPACT_ATOMS: atom_id res chain seq x y z
N MET A 1 -17.19 -22.11 -20.07
CA MET A 1 -17.83 -21.18 -19.10
C MET A 1 -17.02 -21.00 -17.82
N PHE A 2 -16.60 -22.08 -17.12
CA PHE A 2 -15.76 -22.01 -15.91
C PHE A 2 -14.37 -21.37 -16.12
N GLU A 3 -13.73 -21.60 -17.27
CA GLU A 3 -12.42 -21.02 -17.64
C GLU A 3 -12.42 -19.48 -17.78
N PHE A 4 -13.53 -18.88 -18.26
CA PHE A 4 -13.64 -17.43 -18.45
C PHE A 4 -13.77 -16.68 -17.13
N ILE A 5 -14.49 -17.25 -16.16
CA ILE A 5 -14.56 -16.73 -14.79
C ILE A 5 -13.16 -16.81 -14.15
N ARG A 6 -12.47 -17.95 -14.28
CA ARG A 6 -11.11 -18.14 -13.76
C ARG A 6 -10.11 -17.11 -14.33
N LYS A 7 -10.15 -16.84 -15.65
CA LYS A 7 -9.29 -15.84 -16.31
C LYS A 7 -9.61 -14.40 -15.88
N GLY A 8 -10.89 -14.05 -15.72
CA GLY A 8 -11.31 -12.72 -15.28
C GLY A 8 -10.85 -12.38 -13.85
N PHE A 9 -10.94 -13.34 -12.93
CA PHE A 9 -10.48 -13.15 -11.55
C PHE A 9 -8.96 -13.26 -11.37
N GLY A 10 -8.26 -14.04 -12.20
CA GLY A 10 -6.80 -14.16 -12.18
C GLY A 10 -6.10 -12.82 -12.41
N ASN A 11 -6.51 -12.09 -13.46
CA ASN A 11 -5.99 -10.76 -13.76
C ASN A 11 -6.24 -9.77 -12.62
N LEU A 12 -7.41 -9.85 -11.96
CA LEU A 12 -7.79 -8.94 -10.90
C LEU A 12 -6.92 -9.11 -9.64
N ALA A 13 -6.68 -10.35 -9.19
CA ALA A 13 -5.87 -10.59 -8.01
C ALA A 13 -4.42 -10.13 -8.21
N GLU A 14 -3.86 -10.41 -9.39
CA GLU A 14 -2.51 -9.94 -9.77
C GLU A 14 -2.45 -8.41 -9.85
N ASP A 15 -3.45 -7.76 -10.44
CA ASP A 15 -3.53 -6.31 -10.52
C ASP A 15 -3.68 -5.65 -9.14
N ILE A 16 -4.50 -6.22 -8.25
CA ILE A 16 -4.61 -5.77 -6.86
C ILE A 16 -3.27 -5.88 -6.16
N ALA A 17 -2.60 -7.03 -6.27
CA ALA A 17 -1.30 -7.25 -5.65
C ALA A 17 -0.24 -6.30 -6.21
N ARG A 18 -0.19 -6.13 -7.54
CA ARG A 18 0.74 -5.24 -8.23
C ARG A 18 0.54 -3.78 -7.80
N GLN A 19 -0.67 -3.25 -7.91
CA GLN A 19 -0.95 -1.87 -7.50
C GLN A 19 -0.71 -1.65 -6.01
N SER A 20 -1.03 -2.63 -5.16
CA SER A 20 -0.85 -2.50 -3.70
C SER A 20 0.62 -2.39 -3.30
N ARG A 21 1.55 -3.06 -4.01
CA ARG A 21 3.00 -2.98 -3.76
C ARG A 21 3.60 -1.59 -4.02
N GLU A 22 2.92 -0.77 -4.82
CA GLU A 22 3.34 0.60 -5.14
C GLU A 22 3.07 1.58 -3.99
N TRP A 23 2.30 1.18 -2.97
CA TRP A 23 1.97 2.05 -1.85
C TRP A 23 2.98 1.94 -0.72
N LYS A 24 3.36 3.10 -0.19
CA LYS A 24 4.24 3.26 0.96
C LYS A 24 3.51 3.98 2.09
N ILE A 25 3.95 3.72 3.30
CA ILE A 25 3.55 4.44 4.50
C ILE A 25 4.78 5.06 5.17
N ARG A 26 4.69 6.33 5.54
CA ARG A 26 5.80 7.11 6.11
C ARG A 26 5.36 7.85 7.36
N CYS A 27 6.13 7.76 8.44
CA CYS A 27 5.92 8.59 9.62
C CYS A 27 6.20 10.07 9.29
N THR A 28 5.26 10.97 9.59
CA THR A 28 5.47 12.41 9.33
C THR A 28 6.47 13.05 10.30
N LYS A 29 6.72 12.43 11.46
CA LYS A 29 7.67 12.93 12.46
C LYS A 29 9.12 12.54 12.15
N CYS A 30 9.41 11.25 11.98
CA CYS A 30 10.79 10.76 11.85
C CYS A 30 11.17 10.29 10.44
N GLY A 31 10.26 10.40 9.47
CA GLY A 31 10.50 10.01 8.08
C GLY A 31 10.64 8.50 7.81
N HIS A 32 10.58 7.64 8.83
CA HIS A 32 10.69 6.19 8.65
C HIS A 32 9.57 5.67 7.75
N GLN A 33 9.93 4.81 6.80
CA GLN A 33 9.06 4.35 5.73
C GLN A 33 9.05 2.84 5.61
N LYS A 34 7.89 2.29 5.29
CA LYS A 34 7.67 0.87 4.99
C LYS A 34 6.74 0.71 3.78
N SER A 35 6.70 -0.52 3.24
CA SER A 35 5.63 -0.89 2.32
C SER A 35 4.28 -0.84 3.04
N LEU A 36 3.24 -0.33 2.38
CA LEU A 36 1.90 -0.36 2.96
C LEU A 36 1.43 -1.81 3.18
N THR A 37 1.78 -2.72 2.26
CA THR A 37 1.48 -4.16 2.38
C THR A 37 2.15 -4.81 3.59
N SER A 38 3.35 -4.37 3.96
CA SER A 38 4.08 -4.93 5.12
C SER A 38 3.43 -4.61 6.47
N VAL A 39 2.49 -3.66 6.49
CA VAL A 39 1.69 -3.32 7.68
C VAL A 39 0.22 -3.71 7.52
N GLY A 40 -0.08 -4.62 6.57
CA GLY A 40 -1.42 -5.14 6.33
C GLY A 40 -2.33 -4.24 5.48
N GLY A 41 -1.81 -3.16 4.90
CA GLY A 41 -2.61 -2.26 4.06
C GLY A 41 -2.59 -2.66 2.59
N ILE A 42 -3.77 -2.69 1.97
CA ILE A 42 -4.00 -2.96 0.55
C ILE A 42 -4.66 -1.73 -0.07
N ARG A 43 -4.22 -1.30 -1.26
CA ARG A 43 -4.85 -0.21 -2.01
C ARG A 43 -4.83 -0.50 -3.49
N TYR A 44 -6.02 -0.53 -4.08
CA TYR A 44 -6.26 -0.77 -5.50
C TYR A 44 -7.20 0.31 -6.05
N GLY A 45 -6.93 0.84 -7.23
CA GLY A 45 -7.73 1.90 -7.85
C GLY A 45 -7.74 3.25 -7.09
N ALA A 46 -6.89 3.40 -6.07
CA ALA A 46 -6.83 4.61 -5.26
C ALA A 46 -5.90 5.66 -5.88
N ALA A 47 -6.22 6.94 -5.65
CA ALA A 47 -5.38 8.07 -6.04
C ALA A 47 -5.04 8.96 -4.84
N GLY A 48 -3.93 9.70 -4.96
CA GLY A 48 -3.54 10.74 -4.01
C GLY A 48 -2.90 10.26 -2.71
N THR A 49 -2.56 11.24 -1.87
CA THR A 49 -2.01 11.03 -0.53
C THR A 49 -3.13 10.90 0.49
N LYS A 50 -2.96 10.02 1.49
CA LYS A 50 -3.80 10.00 2.69
C LYS A 50 -2.95 10.13 3.95
N TYR A 51 -3.54 10.67 5.01
CA TYR A 51 -2.94 10.70 6.34
C TYR A 51 -3.79 9.87 7.29
N THR A 52 -3.16 9.08 8.15
CA THR A 52 -3.84 8.22 9.12
C THR A 52 -3.07 8.20 10.44
N LEU A 53 -3.72 7.74 11.51
CA LEU A 53 -3.07 7.47 12.78
C LEU A 53 -2.50 6.05 12.79
N GLY A 54 -1.31 5.88 13.37
CA GLY A 54 -0.72 4.57 13.59
C GLY A 54 0.57 4.62 14.40
N THR A 55 1.04 3.45 14.81
CA THR A 55 2.27 3.33 15.60
C THR A 55 3.49 3.34 14.69
N CYS A 56 4.49 4.17 15.02
CA CYS A 56 5.77 4.18 14.34
C CYS A 56 6.80 3.34 15.12
N SER A 57 7.32 2.29 14.49
CA SER A 57 8.32 1.39 15.09
C SER A 57 9.68 2.04 15.36
N LYS A 58 9.96 3.22 14.78
CA LYS A 58 11.19 3.98 15.06
C LYS A 58 10.98 5.03 16.16
N CYS A 59 9.77 5.56 16.30
CA CYS A 59 9.44 6.54 17.35
C CYS A 59 8.91 5.91 18.64
N ASN A 60 8.59 4.61 18.62
CA ASN A 60 7.92 3.88 19.70
C ASN A 60 6.68 4.60 20.24
N GLY A 61 5.77 5.01 19.33
CA GLY A 61 4.52 5.65 19.73
C GLY A 61 3.61 6.03 18.57
N PHE A 62 2.41 6.52 18.92
CA PHE A 62 1.40 6.99 17.97
C PHE A 62 1.86 8.23 17.20
N ARG A 63 1.69 8.19 15.89
CA ARG A 63 2.05 9.28 14.96
C ARG A 63 1.00 9.40 13.87
N ILE A 64 1.00 10.58 13.24
CA ILE A 64 0.38 10.74 11.93
C ILE A 64 1.31 10.09 10.91
N LEU A 65 0.75 9.21 10.08
CA LEU A 65 1.43 8.48 9.03
C LEU A 65 0.87 8.94 7.68
N LYS A 66 1.76 9.21 6.73
CA LYS A 66 1.46 9.57 5.36
C LYS A 66 1.48 8.31 4.49
N ILE A 67 0.36 7.96 3.89
CA ILE A 67 0.23 6.91 2.89
C ILE A 67 0.27 7.56 1.51
N TYR A 68 1.14 7.08 0.64
CA TYR A 68 1.33 7.65 -0.69
C TYR A 68 1.82 6.58 -1.68
N ARG A 69 1.60 6.81 -2.97
CA ARG A 69 2.06 5.94 -4.05
C ARG A 69 3.50 6.34 -4.41
N SER A 70 4.43 5.39 -4.47
CA SER A 70 5.79 5.66 -4.94
C SER A 70 5.76 5.93 -6.44
N ALA A 71 6.37 7.02 -6.90
CA ALA A 71 6.45 7.36 -8.32
C ALA A 71 7.27 6.35 -9.13
N THR A 72 8.13 5.56 -8.47
CA THR A 72 8.98 4.55 -9.10
C THR A 72 8.33 3.17 -8.95
N PRO A 73 8.02 2.46 -10.05
CA PRO A 73 7.74 1.04 -10.00
C PRO A 73 8.97 0.33 -9.39
N GLN A 74 8.76 -0.45 -8.34
CA GLN A 74 9.83 -1.28 -7.80
C GLN A 74 10.13 -2.35 -8.86
N ALA A 75 11.31 -2.25 -9.49
CA ALA A 75 11.81 -3.19 -10.50
C ALA A 75 12.06 -4.58 -9.88
#